data_AF-A0A1L5BUR8-F1
#
_entry.id   AF-A0A1L5BUR8-F1
#
_cell.length_a   1.000
_cell.length_b   1.000
_cell.length_c   1.000
_cell.angle_alpha   90.00
_cell.angle_beta   90.00
_cell.angle_gamma   90.00
#
_symmetry.space_group_name_H-M   'P 1'
#
loop_
_entity.id
_entity.type
_entity.pdbx_description
1 polymer ?
#
loop_
_entity_poly.entity_id
_entity_poly.type
_entity_poly.pdbx_seq_one_letter_code
_entity_poly.pdbx_strand_id
1 'polypeptide(L)'
;MTEIRITLGGLAAAALLTLAPLSAQAREIIVHMKNQGAEGAMVFEPSFVKAAVGDTIRFQPTHPSHNAETMATMLPAGATPMKGAMNKEAVLTVTKPGLYGIKCMPHYSMGMVALVQVGKVAPADLAAARAVKLPPFAAKRMTAALAKVK
;
A
#
# COMPACT_ATOMS: atom_id res chain seq x y z
N MET A 1 60.48 -10.55 -55.12
CA MET A 1 60.31 -11.82 -54.39
C MET A 1 60.25 -11.48 -52.90
N THR A 2 59.21 -11.72 -52.12
CA THR A 2 57.92 -12.41 -52.29
C THR A 2 57.07 -12.07 -51.05
N GLU A 3 55.87 -11.56 -51.28
CA GLU A 3 54.57 -11.81 -50.59
C GLU A 3 54.38 -11.77 -49.05
N ILE A 4 53.39 -10.92 -48.66
CA ILE A 4 52.16 -11.22 -47.88
C ILE A 4 52.32 -11.57 -46.37
N ARG A 5 51.63 -10.87 -45.44
CA ARG A 5 50.26 -11.20 -44.97
C ARG A 5 49.50 -10.04 -44.33
N ILE A 6 48.24 -9.92 -44.75
CA ILE A 6 47.14 -9.12 -44.18
C ILE A 6 46.70 -9.73 -42.83
N THR A 7 46.44 -8.90 -41.82
CA THR A 7 45.48 -9.25 -40.76
C THR A 7 44.54 -8.10 -40.45
N LEU A 8 43.26 -8.45 -40.57
CA LEU A 8 42.02 -7.74 -40.31
C LEU A 8 41.86 -7.39 -38.82
N GLY A 9 41.26 -6.23 -38.48
CA GLY A 9 40.66 -5.99 -37.17
C GLY A 9 40.92 -4.57 -36.62
N GLY A 10 39.93 -3.75 -36.29
CA GLY A 10 38.50 -3.98 -36.19
C GLY A 10 37.74 -2.65 -36.17
N LEU A 11 36.51 -2.70 -36.69
CA LEU A 11 35.52 -1.65 -36.54
C LEU A 11 35.03 -1.71 -35.08
N ALA A 12 35.45 -0.77 -34.24
CA ALA A 12 34.90 -0.65 -32.88
C ALA A 12 33.48 -0.04 -32.98
N ALA A 13 32.47 -0.89 -33.06
CA ALA A 13 31.08 -0.49 -32.91
C ALA A 13 30.82 -0.17 -31.43
N ALA A 14 30.77 1.11 -31.07
CA ALA A 14 30.34 1.56 -29.76
C ALA A 14 28.82 1.29 -29.61
N ALA A 15 28.47 0.19 -28.95
CA ALA A 15 27.08 -0.10 -28.58
C ALA A 15 26.65 0.88 -27.48
N LEU A 16 25.87 1.90 -27.84
CA LEU A 16 25.14 2.73 -26.88
C LEU A 16 24.10 1.85 -26.17
N LEU A 17 24.40 1.40 -24.97
CA LEU A 17 23.44 0.76 -24.08
C LEU A 17 22.45 1.83 -23.61
N THR A 18 21.32 1.96 -24.29
CA THR A 18 20.22 2.79 -23.81
C THR A 18 19.64 2.16 -22.55
N LEU A 19 19.91 2.73 -21.38
CA LEU A 19 19.18 2.41 -20.15
C LEU A 19 17.72 2.85 -20.34
N ALA A 20 16.87 1.92 -20.79
CA ALA A 20 15.43 2.12 -20.72
C ALA A 20 15.04 2.25 -19.22
N PRO A 21 14.30 3.29 -18.81
CA PRO A 21 13.84 3.39 -17.45
C PRO A 21 12.93 2.19 -17.14
N LEU A 22 13.20 1.46 -16.05
CA LEU A 22 12.24 0.51 -15.51
C LEU A 22 10.98 1.28 -15.14
N SER A 23 9.93 1.16 -15.94
CA SER A 23 8.60 1.64 -15.58
C SER A 23 8.16 0.91 -14.32
N ALA A 24 8.14 1.61 -13.18
CA ALA A 24 7.53 1.12 -11.96
C ALA A 24 6.03 0.94 -12.23
N GLN A 25 5.61 -0.30 -12.48
CA GLN A 25 4.21 -0.60 -12.74
C GLN A 25 3.44 -0.51 -11.43
N ALA A 26 2.41 0.34 -11.41
CA ALA A 26 1.47 0.41 -10.30
C ALA A 26 0.81 -0.96 -10.12
N ARG A 27 0.93 -1.54 -8.93
CA ARG A 27 0.34 -2.84 -8.62
C ARG A 27 -1.04 -2.68 -8.00
N GLU A 28 -1.91 -3.66 -8.22
CA GLU A 28 -3.12 -3.81 -7.44
C GLU A 28 -2.87 -4.75 -6.26
N ILE A 29 -3.34 -4.35 -5.07
CA ILE A 29 -3.27 -5.14 -3.84
C ILE A 29 -4.69 -5.38 -3.35
N ILE A 30 -5.08 -6.64 -3.21
CA ILE A 30 -6.42 -7.00 -2.72
C ILE A 30 -6.40 -7.12 -1.20
N VAL A 31 -7.39 -6.49 -0.56
CA VAL A 31 -7.68 -6.60 0.87
C VAL A 31 -9.12 -7.09 1.03
N HIS A 32 -9.30 -8.25 1.65
CA HIS A 32 -10.60 -8.84 1.86
C HIS A 32 -11.29 -8.26 3.10
N MET A 33 -12.60 -7.99 3.01
CA MET A 33 -13.44 -7.61 4.15
C MET A 33 -14.24 -8.82 4.63
N LYS A 34 -13.94 -9.31 5.84
CA LYS A 34 -14.41 -10.62 6.33
C LYS A 34 -15.08 -10.50 7.70
N ASN A 35 -16.11 -11.33 7.90
CA ASN A 35 -16.74 -11.51 9.22
C ASN A 35 -15.79 -12.17 10.22
N GLN A 36 -14.93 -13.08 9.76
CA GLN A 36 -13.95 -13.80 10.56
C GLN A 36 -12.67 -14.00 9.74
N GLY A 37 -11.52 -13.81 10.37
CA GLY A 37 -10.21 -14.11 9.80
C GLY A 37 -9.16 -14.41 10.88
N ALA A 38 -7.89 -14.38 10.51
CA ALA A 38 -6.79 -14.76 11.41
C ALA A 38 -6.69 -13.89 12.67
N GLU A 39 -7.11 -12.62 12.58
CA GLU A 39 -7.09 -11.66 13.70
C GLU A 39 -8.43 -11.60 14.47
N GLY A 40 -9.34 -12.54 14.22
CA GLY A 40 -10.64 -12.64 14.88
C GLY A 40 -11.82 -12.16 14.02
N ALA A 41 -12.88 -11.70 14.69
CA ALA A 41 -14.08 -11.18 14.03
C ALA A 41 -13.87 -9.79 13.42
N MET A 42 -14.61 -9.48 12.35
CA MET A 42 -14.66 -8.20 11.63
C MET A 42 -13.28 -7.67 11.27
N VAL A 43 -12.71 -8.18 10.18
CA VAL A 43 -11.32 -7.93 9.81
C VAL A 43 -11.17 -7.55 8.35
N PHE A 44 -10.19 -6.68 8.10
CA PHE A 44 -9.54 -6.57 6.81
C PHE A 44 -8.40 -7.60 6.76
N GLU A 45 -8.27 -8.31 5.64
CA GLU A 45 -7.24 -9.34 5.47
C GLU A 45 -6.56 -9.19 4.10
N PRO A 46 -5.27 -8.80 4.06
CA PRO A 46 -4.41 -8.47 5.21
C PRO A 46 -4.80 -7.14 5.90
N SER A 47 -4.55 -7.04 7.21
CA SER A 47 -4.77 -5.83 8.02
C SER A 47 -3.62 -4.81 7.93
N PHE A 48 -2.46 -5.23 7.41
CA PHE A 48 -1.31 -4.37 7.15
C PHE A 48 -0.82 -4.58 5.73
N VAL A 49 -0.75 -3.49 4.97
CA VAL A 49 -0.36 -3.48 3.56
C VAL A 49 0.85 -2.60 3.36
N LYS A 50 1.85 -3.09 2.63
CA LYS A 50 2.92 -2.26 2.06
C LYS A 50 2.63 -1.98 0.60
N ALA A 51 2.76 -0.73 0.19
CA ALA A 51 2.49 -0.28 -1.18
C ALA A 51 3.56 0.73 -1.62
N ALA A 52 3.71 0.88 -2.93
CA ALA A 52 4.46 1.97 -3.55
C ALA A 52 3.50 3.12 -3.92
N VAL A 53 4.06 4.32 -4.15
CA VAL A 53 3.28 5.44 -4.70
C VAL A 53 2.79 5.04 -6.10
N GLY A 54 1.49 5.20 -6.33
CA GLY A 54 0.81 4.85 -7.57
C GLY A 54 0.03 3.53 -7.50
N ASP A 55 0.33 2.65 -6.54
CA ASP A 55 -0.42 1.40 -6.33
C ASP A 55 -1.90 1.65 -6.04
N THR A 56 -2.72 0.62 -6.27
CA THR A 56 -4.13 0.59 -5.88
C THR A 56 -4.38 -0.46 -4.81
N ILE A 57 -5.20 -0.12 -3.81
CA ILE A 57 -5.67 -1.05 -2.78
C ILE A 57 -7.15 -1.32 -3.04
N ARG A 58 -7.47 -2.54 -3.48
CA ARG A 58 -8.85 -2.99 -3.69
C ARG A 58 -9.37 -3.64 -2.43
N PHE A 59 -10.28 -2.96 -1.74
CA PHE A 59 -11.04 -3.54 -0.63
C PHE A 59 -12.21 -4.33 -1.20
N GLN A 60 -12.12 -5.65 -1.15
CA GLN A 60 -13.11 -6.57 -1.71
C GLN A 60 -13.98 -7.17 -0.61
N PRO A 61 -15.32 -7.02 -0.67
CA PRO A 61 -16.21 -7.64 0.31
C PRO A 61 -16.30 -9.14 0.05
N THR A 62 -15.72 -9.93 0.95
CA THR A 62 -15.91 -11.39 0.96
C THR A 62 -17.22 -11.78 1.65
N HIS A 63 -17.68 -10.94 2.58
CA HIS A 63 -18.94 -11.09 3.30
C HIS A 63 -19.74 -9.77 3.22
N PRO A 64 -21.07 -9.82 3.43
CA PRO A 64 -21.87 -8.60 3.54
C PRO A 64 -21.59 -7.83 4.84
N SER A 65 -22.15 -6.62 4.91
CA SER A 65 -22.09 -5.66 6.01
C SER A 65 -20.76 -4.96 6.22
N HIS A 66 -19.93 -4.84 5.17
CA HIS A 66 -18.65 -4.12 5.24
C HIS A 66 -18.54 -2.96 4.26
N ASN A 67 -17.76 -1.96 4.64
CA ASN A 67 -17.19 -0.96 3.74
C ASN A 67 -15.72 -0.70 4.09
N ALA A 68 -15.05 0.10 3.26
CA ALA A 68 -13.73 0.62 3.55
C ALA A 68 -13.73 2.14 3.38
N GLU A 69 -13.20 2.85 4.37
CA GLU A 69 -13.05 4.31 4.33
C GLU A 69 -11.74 4.75 4.98
N THR A 70 -11.12 5.77 4.39
CA THR A 70 -9.92 6.39 4.96
C THR A 70 -10.26 7.15 6.24
N MET A 71 -9.33 7.11 7.20
CA MET A 71 -9.44 7.84 8.45
C MET A 71 -8.79 9.21 8.32
N ALA A 72 -9.57 10.29 8.43
CA ALA A 72 -9.04 11.65 8.31
C ALA A 72 -7.91 11.96 9.34
N THR A 73 -7.94 11.31 10.50
CA THR A 73 -6.91 11.44 11.54
C THR A 73 -5.62 10.67 11.23
N MET A 74 -5.60 9.84 10.19
CA MET A 74 -4.47 9.03 9.76
C MET A 74 -4.45 8.95 8.24
N LEU A 75 -4.36 10.12 7.60
CA LEU A 75 -4.30 10.28 6.14
C LEU A 75 -3.14 11.22 5.80
N PRO A 76 -2.25 10.88 4.85
CA PRO A 76 -1.15 11.77 4.50
C PRO A 76 -1.65 13.11 3.95
N ALA A 77 -0.88 14.18 4.17
CA ALA A 77 -1.22 15.50 3.68
C ALA A 77 -1.37 15.50 2.15
N GLY A 78 -2.49 16.06 1.67
CA GLY A 78 -2.80 16.13 0.24
C GLY A 78 -3.19 14.80 -0.42
N ALA A 79 -3.40 13.73 0.36
CA ALA A 79 -4.03 12.51 -0.15
C ALA A 79 -5.56 12.68 -0.24
N THR A 80 -6.17 12.10 -1.27
CA THR A 80 -7.62 12.15 -1.47
C THR A 80 -8.31 11.18 -0.50
N PRO A 81 -9.28 11.62 0.31
CA PRO A 81 -10.09 10.72 1.13
C PRO A 81 -10.92 9.76 0.25
N MET A 82 -11.15 8.55 0.75
CA MET A 82 -12.00 7.56 0.12
C MET A 82 -13.07 7.08 1.11
N LYS A 83 -14.31 6.95 0.65
CA LYS A 83 -15.39 6.28 1.39
C LYS A 83 -16.16 5.34 0.47
N GLY A 84 -15.90 4.04 0.61
CA GLY A 84 -16.63 3.00 -0.11
C GLY A 84 -18.07 2.85 0.36
N ALA A 85 -18.97 2.52 -0.56
CA ALA A 85 -20.34 2.15 -0.24
C ALA A 85 -20.39 0.77 0.44
N MET A 86 -21.43 0.54 1.25
CA MET A 86 -21.67 -0.76 1.89
C MET A 86 -21.79 -1.88 0.87
N ASN A 87 -21.14 -3.02 1.13
CA ASN A 87 -21.17 -4.23 0.29
C ASN A 87 -20.64 -4.03 -1.13
N LYS A 88 -19.90 -2.95 -1.39
CA LYS A 88 -19.28 -2.67 -2.68
C LYS A 88 -17.76 -2.72 -2.54
N GLU A 89 -17.10 -3.03 -3.65
CA GLU A 89 -15.67 -2.84 -3.74
C GLU A 89 -15.34 -1.35 -3.62
N ALA A 90 -14.21 -1.07 -2.96
CA ALA A 90 -13.65 0.28 -2.89
C ALA A 90 -12.19 0.20 -3.31
N VAL A 91 -11.75 1.14 -4.16
CA VAL A 91 -10.38 1.17 -4.68
C VAL A 91 -9.72 2.46 -4.25
N LEU A 92 -8.66 2.34 -3.44
CA LEU A 92 -7.84 3.46 -3.00
C LEU A 92 -6.58 3.53 -3.86
N THR A 93 -6.42 4.58 -4.66
CA THR A 93 -5.14 4.88 -5.32
C THR A 93 -4.25 5.68 -4.37
N VAL A 94 -3.07 5.16 -4.05
CA VAL A 94 -2.15 5.79 -3.08
C VAL A 94 -1.11 6.65 -3.77
N THR A 95 -1.38 7.95 -3.89
CA THR A 95 -0.52 8.90 -4.62
C THR A 95 0.46 9.67 -3.73
N LYS A 96 0.37 9.53 -2.40
CA LYS A 96 1.26 10.19 -1.44
C LYS A 96 1.97 9.14 -0.57
N PRO A 97 3.28 9.31 -0.27
CA PRO A 97 3.92 8.47 0.72
C PRO A 97 3.34 8.73 2.11
N GLY A 98 3.42 7.74 2.99
CA GLY A 98 2.99 7.85 4.38
C GLY A 98 2.07 6.71 4.83
N LEU A 99 1.32 6.96 5.89
CA LEU A 99 0.44 5.99 6.54
C LEU A 99 -1.03 6.34 6.30
N TYR A 100 -1.78 5.40 5.74
CA TYR A 100 -3.22 5.50 5.56
C TYR A 100 -3.92 4.54 6.52
N GLY A 101 -4.63 5.09 7.49
CA GLY A 101 -5.57 4.35 8.33
C GLY A 101 -6.86 4.11 7.57
N ILE A 102 -7.33 2.87 7.58
CA ILE A 102 -8.57 2.45 6.95
C ILE A 102 -9.48 1.86 8.04
N LYS A 103 -10.77 2.18 7.99
CA LYS A 103 -11.79 1.59 8.85
C LYS A 103 -12.97 1.08 8.04
N CYS A 104 -13.67 0.10 8.60
CA CYS A 104 -15.03 -0.23 8.22
C CYS A 104 -15.96 0.50 9.20
N MET A 105 -16.80 1.42 8.71
CA MET A 105 -17.61 2.28 9.56
C MET A 105 -18.50 1.51 10.56
N PRO A 106 -19.34 0.53 10.14
CA PRO A 106 -20.23 -0.16 11.08
C PRO A 106 -19.47 -1.02 12.10
N HIS A 107 -18.24 -1.44 11.78
CA HIS A 107 -17.45 -2.34 12.61
C HIS A 107 -16.18 -1.68 13.20
N TYR A 108 -16.10 -0.35 13.15
CA TYR A 108 -14.92 0.38 13.60
C TYR A 108 -14.65 0.19 15.09
N SER A 109 -15.66 0.33 15.94
CA SER A 109 -15.55 0.06 17.38
C SER A 109 -15.28 -1.41 17.71
N MET A 110 -15.63 -2.32 16.79
CA MET A 110 -15.31 -3.75 16.86
C MET A 110 -13.88 -4.05 16.36
N GLY A 111 -13.09 -3.03 16.05
CA GLY A 111 -11.69 -3.17 15.68
C GLY A 111 -11.44 -3.47 14.21
N MET A 112 -12.42 -3.28 13.32
CA MET A 112 -12.21 -3.51 11.88
C MET A 112 -11.45 -2.34 11.25
N VAL A 113 -10.12 -2.42 11.35
CA VAL A 113 -9.18 -1.42 10.83
C VAL A 113 -8.04 -2.08 10.05
N ALA A 114 -7.46 -1.33 9.12
CA ALA A 114 -6.24 -1.70 8.42
C ALA A 114 -5.28 -0.50 8.31
N LEU A 115 -4.00 -0.79 8.12
CA LEU A 115 -2.96 0.21 7.89
C LEU A 115 -2.29 -0.05 6.54
N VAL A 116 -2.29 0.96 5.65
CA VAL A 116 -1.51 0.93 4.42
C VAL A 116 -0.30 1.84 4.58
N GLN A 117 0.89 1.24 4.55
CA GLN A 117 2.17 1.94 4.47
C GLN A 117 2.54 2.15 3.00
N VAL A 118 2.72 3.40 2.59
CA VAL A 118 3.10 3.78 1.22
C VAL A 118 4.50 4.34 1.22
N GLY A 119 5.45 3.62 0.63
CA GLY A 119 6.85 4.00 0.60
C GLY A 119 7.49 4.12 1.99
N LYS A 120 8.46 5.03 2.12
CA LYS A 120 9.15 5.33 3.38
C LYS A 120 8.28 6.24 4.26
N VAL A 121 8.28 5.97 5.55
CA VAL A 121 7.52 6.74 6.55
C VAL A 121 8.49 7.52 7.41
N ALA A 122 8.27 8.83 7.56
CA ALA A 122 9.09 9.64 8.45
C ALA A 122 8.80 9.26 9.92
N PRO A 123 9.80 9.32 10.83
CA PRO A 123 9.57 9.06 12.25
C PRO A 123 8.46 9.94 12.86
N ALA A 124 8.35 11.19 12.41
CA ALA A 124 7.30 12.11 12.84
C ALA A 124 5.89 11.63 12.42
N ASP A 125 5.72 11.11 11.20
CA ASP A 125 4.43 10.58 10.72
C ASP A 125 4.02 9.34 11.50
N LEU A 126 4.98 8.45 11.82
CA LEU A 126 4.74 7.29 12.66
C LEU A 126 4.37 7.70 14.09
N ALA A 127 5.04 8.70 14.66
CA ALA A 127 4.70 9.23 15.98
C ALA A 127 3.30 9.85 16.00
N ALA A 128 2.95 10.65 14.98
CA ALA A 128 1.61 11.22 14.83
C ALA A 128 0.54 10.12 14.71
N ALA A 129 0.78 9.08 13.91
CA ALA A 129 -0.14 7.94 13.78
C ALA A 129 -0.34 7.19 15.11
N ARG A 130 0.72 7.03 15.93
CA ARG A 130 0.63 6.42 17.27
C ARG A 130 -0.17 7.26 18.27
N ALA A 131 -0.23 8.57 18.08
CA ALA A 131 -0.97 9.49 18.96
C ALA A 131 -2.47 9.58 18.64
N VAL A 132 -2.92 9.01 17.50
CA VAL A 132 -4.33 9.04 17.11
C VAL A 132 -5.19 8.28 18.14
N LYS A 133 -6.22 8.96 18.66
CA LYS A 133 -7.20 8.34 19.55
C LYS A 133 -8.19 7.50 18.73
N LEU A 134 -8.29 6.22 19.07
CA LEU A 134 -9.16 5.23 18.42
C LEU A 134 -10.05 4.55 19.48
N PRO A 135 -11.19 3.94 19.10
CA PRO A 135 -11.91 3.02 19.96
C PRO A 135 -10.97 1.95 20.51
N PRO A 136 -11.14 1.47 21.76
CA PRO A 136 -10.13 0.64 22.43
C PRO A 136 -9.68 -0.59 21.62
N PHE A 137 -10.62 -1.31 20.99
CA PHE A 137 -10.26 -2.50 20.22
C PHE A 137 -9.62 -2.16 18.87
N ALA A 138 -10.08 -1.10 18.19
CA ALA A 138 -9.41 -0.56 17.01
C ALA A 138 -7.99 -0.08 17.32
N ALA A 139 -7.80 0.58 18.48
CA ALA A 139 -6.49 1.00 18.96
C ALA A 139 -5.55 -0.21 19.08
N LYS A 140 -5.98 -1.27 19.74
CA LYS A 140 -5.20 -2.51 19.90
C LYS A 140 -4.72 -3.06 18.55
N ARG A 141 -5.62 -3.22 17.57
CA ARG A 141 -5.27 -3.74 16.24
C ARG A 141 -4.40 -2.78 15.43
N MET A 142 -4.70 -1.48 15.46
CA MET A 142 -3.90 -0.47 14.79
C MET A 142 -2.48 -0.38 15.37
N THR A 143 -2.32 -0.44 16.70
CA THR A 143 -0.99 -0.47 17.35
C THR A 143 -0.17 -1.67 16.88
N ALA A 144 -0.78 -2.84 16.74
CA ALA A 144 -0.13 -4.03 16.20
C ALA A 144 0.29 -3.84 14.73
N ALA A 145 -0.52 -3.16 13.92
CA ALA A 145 -0.17 -2.82 12.54
C ALA A 145 0.96 -1.78 12.47
N LEU A 146 0.92 -0.72 13.29
CA LEU A 146 1.96 0.31 13.38
C LEU A 146 3.32 -0.24 13.84
N ALA A 147 3.34 -1.35 14.59
CA ALA A 147 4.56 -2.05 14.97
C ALA A 147 5.25 -2.74 13.77
N LYS A 148 4.55 -2.96 12.64
CA LYS A 148 5.09 -3.56 11.41
C LYS A 148 5.71 -2.53 10.45
N VAL A 149 5.53 -1.24 10.73
CA VAL A 149 6.07 -0.13 9.92
C VAL A 149 7.60 -0.15 10.01
N LYS A 150 8.25 -0.07 8.85
CA LYS A 150 9.70 -0.01 8.70
C LYS A 150 10.09 1.19 7.85
#